data_AF-A0A3B0Y1L0-F1
#
_entry.id   AF-A0A3B0Y1L0-F1
#
_cell.length_a   1.000
_cell.length_b   1.000
_cell.length_c   1.000
_cell.angle_alpha   90.00
_cell.angle_beta   90.00
_cell.angle_gamma   90.00
#
_symmetry.space_group_name_H-M   'P 1'
#
loop_
_entity.id
_entity.type
_entity.pdbx_description
1 polymer ?
#
loop_
_entity_poly.entity_id
_entity_poly.type
_entity_poly.pdbx_seq_one_letter_code
_entity_poly.pdbx_strand_id
1 'polypeptide(L)' 'MKKSLEIRFERLISGMNLPESRKTYTPENVLYFLRKGAIVNTLHKNHTVALQVARELV' A
#
# COMPACT_ATOMS: atom_id res chain seq x y z
N MET A 1 -4.10 11.78 -12.78
CA MET A 1 -3.97 10.32 -12.50
C MET A 1 -3.43 10.01 -11.10
N LYS A 2 -2.44 10.74 -10.56
CA LYS A 2 -1.86 10.52 -9.20
C LYS A 2 -2.87 10.36 -8.04
N LYS A 3 -3.91 11.21 -7.95
CA LYS A 3 -4.95 11.13 -6.90
C LYS A 3 -5.70 9.79 -6.84
N SER A 4 -5.78 9.06 -7.95
CA SER A 4 -6.53 7.79 -8.00
C SER A 4 -5.78 6.65 -7.31
N LEU A 5 -4.45 6.62 -7.43
CA LEU A 5 -3.61 5.56 -6.85
C LEU A 5 -3.41 5.75 -5.35
N GLU A 6 -3.27 6.99 -4.89
CA GLU A 6 -3.24 7.37 -3.48
C GLU A 6 -4.48 6.89 -2.73
N ILE A 7 -5.67 7.26 -3.21
CA ILE A 7 -6.95 6.84 -2.62
C ILE A 7 -7.09 5.31 -2.63
N ARG A 8 -6.63 4.64 -3.70
CA ARG A 8 -6.67 3.17 -3.79
C ARG A 8 -5.75 2.50 -2.77
N PHE A 9 -4.55 3.03 -2.55
CA PHE A 9 -3.59 2.50 -1.59
C PHE A 9 -4.07 2.71 -0.15
N GLU A 10 -4.51 3.93 0.20
CA GLU A 10 -5.00 4.24 1.54
C GLU A 10 -6.26 3.43 1.88
N ARG A 11 -7.17 3.27 0.92
CA ARG A 11 -8.35 2.41 1.09
C ARG A 11 -7.99 0.93 1.22
N LEU A 12 -6.90 0.49 0.60
CA LEU A 12 -6.42 -0.89 0.69
C LEU A 12 -5.83 -1.18 2.07
N ILE A 13 -5.03 -0.27 2.63
CA ILE A 13 -4.39 -0.43 3.94
C ILE A 13 -5.26 -0.01 5.13
N SER A 14 -6.36 0.72 4.92
CA SER A 14 -7.24 1.19 6.01
C SER A 14 -7.83 0.05 6.84
N GLY A 15 -8.21 -1.05 6.17
CA GLY A 15 -8.77 -2.25 6.79
C GLY A 15 -7.73 -3.23 7.35
N MET A 16 -6.44 -2.91 7.28
CA MET A 16 -5.37 -3.79 7.75
C MET A 16 -5.00 -3.50 9.20
N ASN A 17 -4.53 -4.53 9.89
CA ASN A 17 -3.95 -4.42 11.23
C ASN A 17 -2.53 -3.82 11.15
N LEU A 18 -2.46 -2.54 10.79
CA LEU A 18 -1.24 -1.74 10.71
C LEU A 18 -1.40 -0.50 11.61
N PRO A 19 -0.30 0.05 12.17
CA PRO A 19 -0.36 1.33 12.86
C PRO A 19 -0.91 2.44 11.95
N GLU A 20 -1.68 3.38 12.50
CA GLU A 20 -2.25 4.50 11.73
C GLU A 20 -1.19 5.32 10.96
N SER A 21 -0.01 5.50 11.55
CA SER A 21 1.14 6.16 10.89
C SER A 21 1.66 5.44 9.63
N ARG A 22 1.26 4.17 9.42
CA ARG A 22 1.60 3.35 8.26
C ARG A 22 0.48 3.28 7.22
N LYS A 23 -0.66 3.95 7.46
CA LYS A 23 -1.83 3.96 6.57
C LYS A 23 -1.87 5.16 5.61
N THR A 24 -0.76 5.87 5.46
CA THR A 24 -0.62 7.04 4.58
C THR A 24 0.17 6.71 3.32
N TYR A 25 -0.16 7.39 2.22
CA TYR A 25 0.54 7.25 0.94
C TYR A 25 1.93 7.89 0.92
N THR A 26 2.93 7.16 1.42
CA THR A 26 4.34 7.55 1.31
C THR A 26 5.19 6.42 0.72
N PRO A 27 6.32 6.72 0.05
CA PRO A 27 7.22 5.69 -0.49
C PRO A 27 7.66 4.67 0.58
N GLU A 28 7.95 5.13 1.80
CA GLU A 28 8.40 4.28 2.90
C GLU A 28 7.30 3.32 3.37
N ASN A 29 6.05 3.81 3.45
CA ASN A 29 4.90 3.01 3.87
C ASN A 29 4.51 1.99 2.79
N VAL A 30 4.65 2.36 1.52
CA VAL A 30 4.44 1.45 0.39
C VAL A 30 5.49 0.33 0.40
N LEU A 31 6.77 0.66 0.59
CA LEU A 31 7.83 -0.33 0.72
C LEU A 31 7.65 -1.22 1.96
N TYR A 32 7.22 -0.64 3.08
CA TYR A 32 6.87 -1.39 4.29
C TYR A 32 5.74 -2.39 4.01
N PHE A 33 4.68 -1.97 3.31
CA PHE A 33 3.59 -2.85 2.92
C PHE A 33 4.06 -3.98 1.99
N LEU A 34 4.90 -3.70 0.99
CA LEU A 34 5.45 -4.74 0.11
C LEU A 34 6.34 -5.75 0.86
N ARG A 35 7.10 -5.31 1.86
CA ARG A 35 8.01 -6.17 2.63
C ARG A 35 7.33 -6.97 3.74
N LYS A 36 6.31 -6.40 4.40
CA LYS A 36 5.69 -6.94 5.61
C LYS A 36 4.20 -7.20 5.47
N GLY A 37 3.50 -6.33 4.74
CA GLY A 37 2.07 -6.49 4.43
C GLY A 37 1.77 -7.73 3.60
N ALA A 38 2.73 -8.20 2.79
CA ALA A 38 2.59 -9.41 2.01
C ALA A 38 2.49 -10.72 2.80
N ILE A 39 3.05 -10.72 4.00
CA ILE A 39 3.04 -11.89 4.89
C ILE A 39 1.68 -12.01 5.60
N VAL A 40 0.98 -10.88 5.80
CA VAL A 40 -0.31 -10.81 6.50
C VAL A 40 -1.52 -10.67 5.58
N ASN A 41 -1.31 -10.43 4.28
CA ASN A 41 -2.37 -10.19 3.31
C ASN A 41 -2.38 -11.29 2.23
N THR A 42 -3.39 -12.15 2.29
CA THR A 42 -3.54 -13.30 1.38
C THR A 42 -4.13 -12.94 0.02
N LEU A 43 -4.56 -11.68 -0.19
CA LEU A 43 -5.23 -11.27 -1.43
C LEU A 43 -4.23 -10.70 -2.45
N HIS A 44 -3.95 -11.49 -3.50
CA HIS A 44 -3.04 -11.13 -4.61
C HIS A 44 -3.32 -9.76 -5.25
N LYS A 45 -4.59 -9.35 -5.34
CA LYS A 45 -4.99 -8.04 -5.90
C LYS A 45 -4.38 -6.84 -5.14
N ASN A 46 -4.11 -7.00 -3.84
CA ASN A 46 -3.58 -5.92 -3.03
C ASN A 46 -2.08 -5.69 -3.28
N HIS A 47 -1.35 -6.75 -3.62
CA HIS A 47 0.06 -6.67 -4.02
C HIS A 47 0.26 -5.92 -5.33
N THR A 48 -0.60 -6.17 -6.31
CA THR A 48 -0.51 -5.49 -7.62
C THR A 48 -0.67 -3.99 -7.48
N VAL A 49 -1.61 -3.51 -6.67
CA VAL A 49 -1.80 -2.08 -6.41
C VAL A 49 -0.59 -1.48 -5.73
N ALA A 50 -0.06 -2.13 -4.69
CA ALA A 50 1.13 -1.64 -3.99
C ALA A 50 2.39 -1.62 -4.88
N LEU A 51 2.56 -2.60 -5.77
CA LEU A 51 3.64 -2.63 -6.76
C LEU A 51 3.51 -1.50 -7.78
N GLN A 52 2.30 -1.22 -8.27
CA GLN A 52 2.04 -0.09 -9.16
C GLN A 52 2.38 1.24 -8.49
N VAL A 53 1.96 1.41 -7.24
CA VAL A 53 2.27 2.60 -6.44
C VAL A 53 3.78 2.75 -6.21
N ALA A 54 4.48 1.67 -5.88
CA ALA A 54 5.93 1.71 -5.67
C ALA A 54 6.69 2.14 -6.93
N ARG A 55 6.23 1.74 -8.12
CA ARG A 55 6.81 2.13 -9.41
C ARG A 55 6.54 3.59 -9.81
N GLU A 56 5.52 4.23 -9.25
CA GLU A 56 5.27 5.66 -9.49
C GLU A 56 6.05 6.57 -8.53
N LEU A 57 6.42 6.04 -7.36
CA LEU A 57 7.07 6.79 -6.28
C LEU A 57 8.59 6.69 -6.28
N VAL A 58 9.16 5.73 -7.03
CA VAL A 58 10.60 5.50 -7.22
C VAL A 58 10.93 5.66 -8.69
#